data_AF-A0A3A4WHV1-F1
#
_entry.id   AF-A0A3A4WHV1-F1
#
_cell.length_a   1.000
_cell.length_b   1.000
_cell.length_c   1.000
_cell.angle_alpha   90.00
_cell.angle_beta   90.00
_cell.angle_gamma   90.00
#
_symmetry.space_group_name_H-M   'P 1'
#
loop_
_entity.id
_entity.type
_entity.pdbx_description
1 polymer ?
#
loop_
_entity_poly.entity_id
_entity_poly.type
_entity_poly.pdbx_seq_one_letter_code
_entity_poly.pdbx_strand_id
1 'polypeptide(L)'
;MRLIFQSSPQHPPIAADEATRAPSPIGCLGLATAGGFELVIVIFDTAVLRERDAVVELCSVIKKNPHSRHLPVLALLQTPHRILIKSLEDAGVEFVRIYEAGALEEEASFMELIRYPDESERIERMFSRLCPFLNYSPIGRRREMMTCGAYRNRMVLGPAMLRPFCEVPDHVRCLYYNDPKPAKKRP
;
A
#
# COMPACT_ATOMS: atom_id res chain seq x y z
N MET A 1 7.63 -7.57 -19.63
CA MET A 1 7.07 -6.18 -19.76
C MET A 1 6.19 -5.87 -18.55
N ARG A 2 6.20 -4.63 -18.04
CA ARG A 2 5.45 -4.22 -16.83
C ARG A 2 4.22 -3.38 -17.18
N LEU A 3 3.11 -3.58 -16.47
CA LEU A 3 1.93 -2.72 -16.58
C LEU A 3 1.86 -1.82 -15.36
N ILE A 4 1.84 -0.51 -15.54
CA ILE A 4 1.80 0.46 -14.45
C ILE A 4 0.48 1.19 -14.48
N PHE A 5 -0.22 1.20 -13.34
CA PHE A 5 -1.38 2.05 -13.12
C PHE A 5 -1.13 3.02 -11.98
N GLN A 6 -1.58 4.26 -12.19
CA GLN A 6 -1.47 5.35 -11.23
C GLN A 6 -2.61 6.33 -11.43
N SER A 7 -3.07 6.95 -10.33
CA SER A 7 -4.16 7.92 -10.38
C SER A 7 -3.72 9.32 -10.81
N SER A 8 -2.48 9.75 -10.55
CA SER A 8 -1.93 11.04 -11.02
C SER A 8 -0.88 10.88 -12.14
N PRO A 9 -0.87 11.74 -13.16
CA PRO A 9 -0.04 11.57 -14.37
C PRO A 9 1.40 12.13 -14.27
N GLN A 10 2.04 12.24 -13.10
CA GLN A 10 3.25 13.08 -12.93
C GLN A 10 4.59 12.33 -12.76
N HIS A 11 4.93 11.39 -13.66
CA HIS A 11 6.16 10.59 -13.51
C HIS A 11 7.00 10.50 -14.77
N PRO A 12 8.32 10.21 -14.64
CA PRO A 12 9.24 10.22 -15.76
C PRO A 12 8.77 9.32 -16.90
N PRO A 13 9.10 9.69 -18.15
CA PRO A 13 8.89 8.82 -19.29
C PRO A 13 9.65 7.51 -19.05
N ILE A 14 9.01 6.39 -19.37
CA ILE A 14 9.63 5.06 -19.33
C ILE A 14 9.70 4.57 -20.76
N ALA A 15 10.77 3.87 -21.12
CA ALA A 15 10.87 3.22 -22.41
C ALA A 15 9.72 2.20 -22.57
N ALA A 16 9.05 2.23 -23.73
CA ALA A 16 7.81 1.49 -23.95
C ALA A 16 8.00 -0.04 -23.95
N ASP A 17 9.23 -0.51 -24.16
CA ASP A 17 9.67 -1.90 -24.08
C ASP A 17 9.81 -2.40 -22.63
N GLU A 18 10.03 -1.50 -21.67
CA GLU A 18 10.19 -1.87 -20.26
C GLU A 18 8.88 -1.85 -19.48
N ALA A 19 8.03 -0.84 -19.75
CA ALA A 19 6.75 -0.68 -19.09
C ALA A 19 5.70 0.05 -19.95
N THR A 20 4.44 -0.32 -19.76
CA THR A 20 3.27 0.37 -20.32
C THR A 20 2.47 1.03 -19.20
N ARG A 21 2.11 2.30 -19.36
CA ARG A 21 1.24 3.01 -18.43
C ARG A 21 -0.22 2.91 -18.86
N ALA A 22 -1.08 2.47 -17.95
CA ALA A 22 -2.52 2.48 -18.15
C ALA A 22 -3.10 3.88 -17.90
N PRO A 23 -3.96 4.41 -18.79
CA PRO A 23 -4.51 5.76 -18.65
C PRO A 23 -5.66 5.85 -17.63
N SER A 24 -6.22 4.71 -17.21
CA SER A 24 -7.36 4.64 -16.27
C SER A 24 -7.45 3.25 -15.64
N PRO A 25 -8.23 3.07 -14.55
CA PRO A 25 -8.46 1.73 -13.98
C PRO A 25 -9.01 0.72 -14.98
N ILE A 26 -9.96 1.15 -15.82
CA ILE A 26 -10.56 0.30 -16.86
C ILE A 26 -9.52 -0.04 -17.94
N GLY A 27 -8.70 0.94 -18.34
CA GLY A 27 -7.59 0.72 -19.27
C GLY A 27 -6.56 -0.26 -18.71
N CYS A 28 -6.26 -0.17 -17.41
CA CYS A 28 -5.36 -1.10 -16.72
C CYS A 28 -5.93 -2.52 -16.77
N LEU A 29 -7.20 -2.70 -16.43
CA LEU A 29 -7.84 -4.00 -16.52
C LEU A 29 -7.81 -4.55 -17.95
N GLY A 30 -8.15 -3.72 -18.95
CA GLY A 30 -8.12 -4.10 -20.37
C GLY A 30 -6.73 -4.60 -20.80
N LEU A 31 -5.68 -3.85 -20.47
CA LEU A 31 -4.29 -4.23 -20.76
C LEU A 31 -3.89 -5.50 -20.00
N ALA A 32 -4.23 -5.62 -18.72
CA ALA A 32 -3.94 -6.81 -17.92
C ALA A 32 -4.61 -8.06 -18.51
N THR A 33 -5.84 -7.94 -19.02
CA THR A 33 -6.56 -9.06 -19.64
C THR A 33 -6.07 -9.40 -21.04
N ALA A 34 -5.53 -8.43 -21.78
CA ALA A 34 -4.95 -8.67 -23.10
C ALA A 34 -3.66 -9.50 -23.05
N GLY A 35 -2.99 -9.54 -21.88
CA GLY A 35 -1.76 -10.27 -21.65
C GLY A 35 -0.51 -9.53 -22.12
N GLY A 36 0.63 -10.22 -22.14
CA GLY A 36 1.93 -9.64 -22.52
C GLY A 36 2.66 -8.92 -21.39
N PHE A 37 2.13 -8.99 -20.17
CA PHE A 37 2.74 -8.41 -18.97
C PHE A 37 3.16 -9.50 -17.99
N GLU A 38 4.21 -9.24 -17.22
CA GLU A 38 4.73 -10.16 -16.21
C GLU A 38 4.45 -9.67 -14.79
N LEU A 39 4.07 -8.40 -14.65
CA LEU A 39 3.82 -7.73 -13.38
C LEU A 39 2.88 -6.55 -13.61
N VAL A 40 1.88 -6.44 -12.73
CA VAL A 40 1.06 -5.22 -12.60
C VAL A 40 1.55 -4.44 -11.40
N ILE A 41 1.83 -3.15 -11.62
CA ILE A 41 2.31 -2.23 -10.60
C ILE A 41 1.24 -1.17 -10.39
N VAL A 42 0.80 -1.02 -9.15
CA VAL A 42 -0.25 -0.08 -8.77
C VAL A 42 0.33 0.93 -7.80
N ILE A 43 0.43 2.19 -8.22
CA ILE A 43 1.02 3.27 -7.44
C ILE A 43 -0.10 3.97 -6.64
N PHE A 44 0.02 3.93 -5.32
CA PHE A 44 -0.87 4.64 -4.41
C PHE A 44 -0.26 6.00 -4.05
N ASP A 45 -0.42 6.96 -4.95
CA ASP A 45 -0.11 8.37 -4.75
C ASP A 45 -1.33 9.20 -4.31
N THR A 46 -2.46 8.53 -4.08
CA THR A 46 -3.76 9.19 -3.95
C THR A 46 -3.82 10.03 -2.68
N ALA A 47 -3.89 11.34 -2.86
CA ALA A 47 -4.16 12.26 -1.76
C ALA A 47 -5.58 12.07 -1.20
N VAL A 48 -6.51 11.42 -1.91
CA VAL A 48 -7.91 11.30 -1.54
C VAL A 48 -8.25 9.86 -1.10
N LEU A 49 -8.87 9.72 0.07
CA LEU A 49 -9.23 8.42 0.64
C LEU A 49 -10.15 7.60 -0.27
N ARG A 50 -11.08 8.25 -0.98
CA ARG A 50 -12.01 7.58 -1.89
C ARG A 50 -11.33 6.99 -3.12
N GLU A 51 -10.28 7.64 -3.61
CA GLU A 51 -9.52 7.13 -4.76
C GLU A 51 -8.79 5.85 -4.36
N ARG A 52 -8.19 5.83 -3.16
CA ARG A 52 -7.57 4.62 -2.58
C ARG A 52 -8.49 3.40 -2.63
N ASP A 53 -9.76 3.54 -2.22
CA ASP A 53 -10.72 2.43 -2.24
C ASP A 53 -10.98 1.91 -3.66
N ALA A 54 -11.10 2.83 -4.64
CA ALA A 54 -11.25 2.46 -6.05
C ALA A 54 -10.01 1.76 -6.62
N VAL A 55 -8.81 2.14 -6.17
CA VAL A 55 -7.56 1.48 -6.56
C VAL A 55 -7.44 0.08 -5.93
N VAL A 56 -7.90 -0.11 -4.70
CA VAL A 56 -8.01 -1.45 -4.08
C VAL A 56 -9.02 -2.31 -4.85
N GLU A 57 -10.16 -1.75 -5.24
CA GLU A 57 -11.16 -2.45 -6.05
C GLU A 57 -10.58 -2.92 -7.38
N LEU A 58 -9.80 -2.08 -8.07
CA LEU A 58 -9.08 -2.46 -9.29
C LEU A 58 -8.19 -3.70 -9.06
N CYS A 59 -7.42 -3.72 -7.98
CA CYS A 59 -6.58 -4.87 -7.64
C CYS A 59 -7.43 -6.13 -7.48
N SER A 60 -8.53 -6.05 -6.72
CA SER A 60 -9.46 -7.16 -6.53
C SER A 60 -10.04 -7.66 -7.85
N VAL A 61 -10.42 -6.76 -8.77
CA VAL A 61 -10.96 -7.15 -10.09
C VAL A 61 -9.89 -7.84 -10.93
N ILE A 62 -8.65 -7.35 -10.94
CA ILE A 62 -7.53 -7.99 -11.65
C ILE A 62 -7.31 -9.41 -11.10
N LYS A 63 -7.29 -9.58 -9.78
CA LYS A 63 -7.04 -10.88 -9.13
C LYS A 63 -8.20 -11.86 -9.24
N LYS A 64 -9.44 -11.38 -9.42
CA LYS A 64 -10.63 -12.23 -9.60
C LYS A 64 -10.89 -12.60 -11.06
N ASN A 65 -10.35 -11.86 -12.02
CA ASN A 65 -10.58 -12.11 -13.44
C ASN A 65 -9.75 -13.32 -13.93
N PRO A 66 -10.36 -14.35 -14.55
CA PRO A 66 -9.65 -15.54 -15.02
C PRO A 66 -8.48 -15.25 -15.98
N HIS A 67 -8.57 -14.18 -16.76
CA HIS A 67 -7.59 -13.81 -17.78
C HIS A 67 -6.40 -13.02 -17.23
N SER A 68 -6.49 -12.47 -16.01
CA SER A 68 -5.41 -11.67 -15.41
C SER A 68 -5.03 -12.10 -13.99
N ARG A 69 -5.76 -13.02 -13.35
CA ARG A 69 -5.49 -13.51 -11.98
C ARG A 69 -4.11 -14.12 -11.76
N HIS A 70 -3.46 -14.56 -12.83
CA HIS A 70 -2.12 -15.14 -12.79
C HIS A 70 -1.02 -14.07 -12.72
N LEU A 71 -1.35 -12.82 -13.06
CA LEU A 71 -0.40 -11.72 -13.00
C LEU A 71 -0.15 -11.36 -11.53
N PRO A 72 1.12 -11.27 -11.10
CA PRO A 72 1.45 -10.74 -9.80
C PRO A 72 1.14 -9.24 -9.76
N VAL A 73 0.70 -8.76 -8.60
CA VAL A 73 0.42 -7.36 -8.34
C VAL A 73 1.37 -6.84 -7.27
N LEU A 74 2.07 -5.75 -7.60
CA LEU A 74 2.90 -4.96 -6.69
C LEU A 74 2.21 -3.64 -6.40
N ALA A 75 1.86 -3.40 -5.13
CA ALA A 75 1.38 -2.10 -4.66
C ALA A 75 2.55 -1.26 -4.16
N LEU A 76 2.71 -0.05 -4.71
CA LEU A 76 3.68 0.93 -4.24
C LEU A 76 2.99 1.94 -3.30
N LEU A 77 3.44 2.01 -2.05
CA LEU A 77 2.88 2.90 -1.03
C LEU A 77 3.95 3.88 -0.52
N GLN A 78 3.61 5.16 -0.34
CA GLN A 78 4.55 6.13 0.21
C GLN A 78 4.79 5.96 1.71
N THR A 79 3.81 5.42 2.44
CA THR A 79 3.91 5.19 3.89
C THR A 79 3.30 3.84 4.26
N PRO A 80 3.83 3.16 5.29
CA PRO A 80 3.22 1.93 5.79
C PRO A 80 1.82 2.20 6.36
N HIS A 81 0.80 1.55 5.80
CA HIS A 81 -0.58 1.75 6.23
C HIS A 81 -1.28 0.42 6.50
N ARG A 82 -1.40 0.01 7.78
CA ARG A 82 -1.87 -1.35 8.14
C ARG A 82 -3.24 -1.70 7.56
N ILE A 83 -4.23 -0.80 7.66
CA ILE A 83 -5.58 -1.07 7.15
C ILE A 83 -5.57 -1.20 5.61
N LEU A 84 -4.90 -0.30 4.89
CA LEU A 84 -4.74 -0.38 3.45
C LEU A 84 -4.02 -1.67 3.03
N ILE A 85 -2.91 -2.03 3.67
CA ILE A 85 -2.19 -3.28 3.40
C ILE A 85 -3.11 -4.49 3.63
N LYS A 86 -3.96 -4.46 4.68
CA LYS A 86 -4.98 -5.50 4.87
C LYS A 86 -6.00 -5.54 3.75
N SER A 87 -6.51 -4.40 3.32
CA SER A 87 -7.43 -4.33 2.18
C SER A 87 -6.80 -4.82 0.88
N LEU A 88 -5.49 -4.60 0.68
CA LEU A 88 -4.72 -5.11 -0.47
C LEU A 88 -4.54 -6.63 -0.40
N GLU A 89 -4.23 -7.18 0.77
CA GLU A 89 -4.17 -8.63 0.99
C GLU A 89 -5.51 -9.28 0.70
N ASP A 90 -6.61 -8.71 1.22
CA ASP A 90 -7.97 -9.19 0.95
C ASP A 90 -8.37 -9.06 -0.53
N ALA A 91 -7.76 -8.12 -1.26
CA ALA A 91 -7.89 -7.98 -2.70
C ALA A 91 -7.04 -8.97 -3.51
N GLY A 92 -6.17 -9.75 -2.86
CA GLY A 92 -5.30 -10.74 -3.48
C GLY A 92 -3.98 -10.18 -4.01
N VAL A 93 -3.56 -8.98 -3.57
CA VAL A 93 -2.25 -8.40 -3.92
C VAL A 93 -1.15 -9.21 -3.24
N GLU A 94 -0.13 -9.63 -3.99
CA GLU A 94 0.96 -10.44 -3.45
C GLU A 94 2.10 -9.63 -2.83
N PHE A 95 2.37 -8.44 -3.36
CA PHE A 95 3.56 -7.66 -3.00
C PHE A 95 3.23 -6.22 -2.65
N VAL A 96 3.95 -5.69 -1.66
CA VAL A 96 3.88 -4.29 -1.25
C VAL A 96 5.29 -3.75 -1.07
N ARG A 97 5.58 -2.62 -1.70
CA ARG A 97 6.84 -1.89 -1.55
C ARG A 97 6.56 -0.48 -1.04
N ILE A 98 7.28 -0.11 0.01
CA ILE A 98 7.23 1.25 0.56
C ILE A 98 8.31 2.08 -0.12
N TYR A 99 7.96 3.27 -0.61
CA TYR A 99 8.91 4.17 -1.27
C TYR A 99 9.00 5.53 -0.56
N GLU A 100 10.13 6.20 -0.72
CA GLU A 100 10.36 7.51 -0.13
C GLU A 100 9.77 8.64 -0.98
N ALA A 101 9.42 9.77 -0.35
CA ALA A 101 9.00 10.96 -1.10
C ALA A 101 10.13 11.41 -2.04
N GLY A 102 9.82 11.68 -3.32
CA GLY A 102 10.83 12.03 -4.33
C GLY A 102 11.32 10.84 -5.17
N ALA A 103 11.08 9.60 -4.72
CA ALA A 103 11.61 8.42 -5.40
C ALA A 103 10.89 8.09 -6.72
N LEU A 104 9.71 8.68 -6.97
CA LEU A 104 9.01 8.48 -8.23
C LEU A 104 9.38 9.54 -9.29
N GLU A 105 10.08 10.60 -8.89
CA GLU A 105 10.45 11.73 -9.73
C GLU A 105 11.82 11.54 -10.39
N GLU A 106 12.72 10.81 -9.72
CA GLU A 106 14.03 10.44 -10.25
C GLU A 106 13.95 9.13 -11.04
N GLU A 107 14.44 9.13 -12.29
CA GLU A 107 14.37 7.99 -13.20
C GLU A 107 15.04 6.72 -12.63
N ALA A 108 16.26 6.83 -12.10
CA ALA A 108 16.97 5.69 -11.53
C ALA A 108 16.23 5.07 -10.34
N SER A 109 15.75 5.92 -9.42
CA SER A 109 14.94 5.49 -8.27
C SER A 109 13.62 4.88 -8.71
N PHE A 110 12.96 5.47 -9.71
CA PHE A 110 11.71 4.97 -10.25
C PHE A 110 11.88 3.59 -10.90
N MET A 111 12.96 3.38 -11.67
CA MET A 111 13.28 2.08 -12.27
C MET A 111 13.50 1.00 -11.21
N GLU A 112 14.20 1.35 -10.14
CA GLU A 112 14.43 0.47 -9.00
C GLU A 112 13.12 0.16 -8.24
N LEU A 113 12.18 1.09 -8.21
CA LEU A 113 10.84 0.93 -7.63
C LEU A 113 9.89 0.07 -8.47
N ILE A 114 10.13 -0.08 -9.78
CA ILE A 114 9.29 -0.92 -10.65
C ILE A 114 9.94 -2.27 -10.97
N ARG A 115 11.10 -2.58 -10.38
CA ARG A 115 11.71 -3.91 -10.49
C ARG A 115 10.78 -4.98 -9.94
N TYR A 116 10.98 -6.21 -10.41
CA TYR A 116 10.22 -7.36 -9.93
C TYR A 116 10.43 -7.52 -8.42
N PRO A 117 9.37 -7.71 -7.62
CA PRO A 117 9.49 -7.79 -6.17
C PRO A 117 10.14 -9.10 -5.72
N ASP A 118 10.87 -9.03 -4.61
CA ASP A 118 11.45 -10.21 -3.97
C ASP A 118 10.58 -10.73 -2.81
N GLU A 119 10.96 -11.87 -2.23
CA GLU A 119 10.21 -12.50 -1.15
C GLU A 119 10.13 -11.65 0.14
N SER A 120 11.02 -10.68 0.34
CA SER A 120 10.95 -9.75 1.48
C SER A 120 9.80 -8.75 1.36
N GLU A 121 9.27 -8.57 0.14
CA GLU A 121 8.21 -7.61 -0.22
C GLU A 121 6.84 -8.27 -0.30
N ARG A 122 6.76 -9.57 0.00
CA ARG A 122 5.50 -10.31 0.20
C ARG A 122 4.63 -9.59 1.22
N ILE A 123 3.36 -9.42 0.88
CA ILE A 123 2.41 -8.66 1.70
C ILE A 123 2.30 -9.21 3.13
N GLU A 124 2.39 -10.54 3.29
CA GLU A 124 2.31 -11.21 4.58
C GLU A 124 3.44 -10.79 5.51
N ARG A 125 4.63 -10.52 4.95
CA ARG A 125 5.80 -10.04 5.71
C ARG A 125 5.68 -8.58 6.12
N MET A 126 4.81 -7.79 5.50
CA MET A 126 4.61 -6.40 5.90
C MET A 126 3.91 -6.30 7.26
N PHE A 127 3.03 -7.24 7.60
CA PHE A 127 2.33 -7.21 8.88
C PHE A 127 3.26 -7.39 10.09
N SER A 128 4.35 -8.15 9.95
CA SER A 128 5.33 -8.32 11.04
C SER A 128 6.13 -7.05 11.31
N ARG A 129 6.06 -6.05 10.43
CA ARG A 129 6.73 -4.75 10.57
C ARG A 129 5.82 -3.67 11.13
N LEU A 130 4.54 -3.97 11.34
CA LEU A 130 3.52 -3.00 11.71
C LEU A 130 2.83 -3.38 13.01
N CYS A 131 2.71 -2.41 13.92
CA CYS A 131 1.97 -2.60 15.16
C CYS A 131 0.51 -2.99 14.87
N PRO A 132 -0.01 -4.09 15.44
CA PRO A 132 -1.38 -4.54 15.20
C PRO A 132 -2.44 -3.61 15.80
N PHE A 133 -2.04 -2.74 16.73
CA PHE A 133 -2.92 -1.78 17.36
C PHE A 133 -2.98 -0.44 16.63
N LEU A 134 -2.34 -0.29 15.47
CA LEU A 134 -2.37 0.96 14.71
C LEU A 134 -3.74 1.14 14.03
N ASN A 135 -4.47 2.17 14.43
CA ASN A 135 -5.79 2.52 13.91
C ASN A 135 -5.75 3.83 13.14
N TYR A 136 -6.62 3.95 12.14
CA TYR A 136 -6.73 5.10 11.26
C TYR A 136 -8.19 5.57 11.28
N SER A 137 -8.42 6.87 11.39
CA SER A 137 -9.75 7.47 11.39
C SER A 137 -9.78 8.69 10.48
N PRO A 138 -10.64 8.73 9.44
CA PRO A 138 -10.74 9.88 8.56
C PRO A 138 -11.08 11.15 9.34
N ILE A 139 -10.29 12.21 9.13
CA ILE A 139 -10.56 13.57 9.63
C ILE A 139 -10.81 14.56 8.49
N GLY A 140 -10.94 14.05 7.27
CA GLY A 140 -11.23 14.79 6.06
C GLY A 140 -11.09 13.90 4.84
N ARG A 141 -11.25 14.46 3.64
CA ARG A 141 -11.16 13.71 2.38
C ARG A 141 -9.75 13.18 2.07
N ARG A 142 -8.73 13.76 2.71
CA ARG A 142 -7.31 13.53 2.42
C ARG A 142 -6.45 13.19 3.64
N ARG A 143 -7.07 13.18 4.82
CA ARG A 143 -6.33 13.10 6.08
C ARG A 143 -6.96 12.07 6.98
N GLU A 144 -6.11 11.27 7.59
CA GLU A 144 -6.46 10.32 8.63
C GLU A 144 -5.73 10.71 9.92
N MET A 145 -6.43 10.57 11.03
CA MET A 145 -5.83 10.57 12.34
C MET A 145 -5.39 9.14 12.67
N MET A 146 -4.11 8.99 12.98
CA MET A 146 -3.55 7.73 13.44
C MET A 146 -3.65 7.66 14.96
N THR A 147 -4.12 6.54 15.49
CA THR A 147 -4.28 6.35 16.94
C THR A 147 -3.79 4.97 17.37
N CYS A 148 -3.34 4.87 18.62
CA CYS A 148 -2.94 3.61 19.21
C CYS A 148 -4.14 2.91 19.90
N GLY A 149 -4.58 1.80 19.33
CA GLY A 149 -5.60 0.90 19.88
C GLY A 149 -5.23 0.31 21.23
N ALA A 150 -3.95 0.01 21.46
CA ALA A 150 -3.47 -0.44 22.77
C ALA A 150 -3.61 0.64 23.85
N TYR A 151 -3.76 1.90 23.44
CA TYR A 151 -4.10 3.03 24.30
C TYR A 151 -5.55 3.49 24.12
N ARG A 152 -6.47 2.58 23.76
CA ARG A 152 -7.91 2.85 23.62
C ARG A 152 -8.24 3.96 22.61
N ASN A 153 -7.41 4.11 21.58
CA ASN A 153 -7.52 5.18 20.59
C ASN A 153 -7.46 6.61 21.18
N ARG A 154 -6.93 6.77 22.41
CA ARG A 154 -6.76 8.08 23.04
C ARG A 154 -5.41 8.72 22.74
N MET A 155 -4.43 7.91 22.36
CA MET A 155 -3.12 8.38 21.95
C MET A 155 -3.15 8.62 20.44
N VAL A 156 -3.13 9.89 20.05
CA VAL A 156 -2.91 10.28 18.66
C VAL A 156 -1.43 10.11 18.37
N LEU A 157 -1.14 9.41 17.27
CA LEU A 157 0.21 9.10 16.84
C LEU A 157 0.59 10.08 15.72
N GLY A 158 1.40 11.09 16.07
CA GLY A 158 2.07 11.92 15.07
C GLY A 158 3.32 11.23 14.50
N PRO A 159 3.96 11.80 13.46
CA PRO A 159 5.14 11.21 12.83
C PRO A 159 6.27 10.87 13.82
N ALA A 160 6.45 11.70 14.85
CA ALA A 160 7.45 11.51 15.91
C ALA A 160 7.22 10.26 16.79
N MET A 161 5.98 9.75 16.87
CA MET A 161 5.64 8.55 17.64
C MET A 161 5.40 7.32 16.73
N LEU A 162 4.95 7.54 15.49
CA LEU A 162 4.66 6.46 14.54
C LEU A 162 5.90 5.69 14.13
N ARG A 163 6.90 6.41 13.61
CA ARG A 163 8.12 5.81 13.08
C ARG A 163 8.89 5.00 14.13
N PRO A 164 9.13 5.49 15.36
CA PRO A 164 9.92 4.72 16.32
C PRO A 164 9.16 3.57 17.00
N PHE A 165 7.83 3.59 17.03
CA PHE A 165 7.07 2.62 17.85
C PHE A 165 6.07 1.77 17.08
N CYS A 166 5.50 2.23 15.98
CA CYS A 166 4.36 1.58 15.32
C CYS A 166 4.65 1.13 13.88
N GLU A 167 5.57 1.80 13.19
CA GLU A 167 5.95 1.53 11.79
C GLU A 167 7.33 0.85 11.66
N VAL A 168 7.74 0.09 12.66
CA VAL A 168 9.01 -0.64 12.68
C VAL A 168 8.84 -2.06 13.21
N PRO A 169 9.72 -3.01 12.82
CA PRO A 169 9.75 -4.34 13.43
C PRO A 169 9.85 -4.31 14.96
N ASP A 170 10.55 -3.30 15.49
CA ASP A 170 10.76 -3.07 16.92
C ASP A 170 9.50 -2.61 17.68
N HIS A 171 8.32 -2.53 17.05
CA HIS A 171 7.07 -2.27 17.75
C HIS A 171 6.80 -3.27 18.88
N VAL A 172 7.37 -4.48 18.81
CA VAL A 172 7.36 -5.49 19.88
C VAL A 172 8.00 -5.00 21.18
N ARG A 173 8.84 -3.96 21.13
CA ARG A 173 9.44 -3.30 22.31
C ARG A 173 8.58 -2.16 22.86
N CYS A 174 7.48 -1.81 22.19
CA CYS A 174 6.55 -0.79 22.67
C CYS A 174 5.90 -1.24 23.97
N LEU A 175 5.95 -0.39 25.00
CA LEU A 175 5.32 -0.67 26.30
C LEU A 175 3.81 -0.93 26.15
N TYR A 176 3.14 -0.21 25.25
CA TYR A 176 1.71 -0.39 25.01
C TYR A 176 1.39 -1.66 24.22
N TYR A 177 2.31 -2.15 23.39
CA TYR A 177 2.11 -3.42 22.70
C TYR A 177 2.10 -4.59 23.69
N ASN A 178 3.03 -4.59 24.65
CA ASN A 178 3.18 -5.65 25.65
C ASN A 178 2.16 -5.58 26.79
N ASP A 179 1.73 -4.37 27.15
CA ASP A 179 0.67 -4.16 28.15
C ASP A 179 -0.43 -3.22 27.61
N PRO A 180 -1.30 -3.72 26.71
CA PRO A 180 -2.42 -2.95 26.21
C PRO A 180 -3.36 -2.56 27.35
N LYS A 181 -3.73 -1.28 27.45
CA LYS A 181 -4.60 -0.81 28.53
C LYS A 181 -5.98 -1.49 28.41
N PRO A 182 -6.40 -2.31 29.38
CA PRO A 182 -7.66 -3.04 29.28
C PRO A 182 -8.83 -2.07 29.13
N ALA A 183 -9.80 -2.45 28.30
CA ALA A 183 -11.07 -1.74 28.24
C ALA A 183 -11.73 -1.87 29.62
N LYS A 184 -11.93 -0.74 30.33
CA LYS A 184 -12.83 -0.74 31.50
C LYS A 184 -14.18 -1.25 30.99
N LYS A 185 -14.65 -2.40 31.49
CA LYS A 185 -16.06 -2.80 31.32
C LYS A 185 -16.89 -1.62 31.79
N ARG A 186 -17.69 -1.03 30.90
CA ARG A 186 -18.69 -0.05 31.33
C ARG A 186 -19.63 -0.81 32.28
N PRO A 187 -19.83 -0.34 33.53
CA PRO A 187 -20.87 -0.89 34.39
C PRO A 187 -22.25 -0.68 33.77
#